data_AF-A0A960IX13-F1
#
_entry.id   AF-A0A960IX13-F1
#
_cell.length_a   1.000
_cell.length_b   1.000
_cell.length_c   1.000
_cell.angle_alpha   90.00
_cell.angle_beta   90.00
_cell.angle_gamma   90.00
#
_symmetry.space_group_name_H-M   'P 1'
#
loop_
_entity.id
_entity.type
_entity.pdbx_description
1 polymer ?
#
loop_
_entity_poly.entity_id
_entity_poly.type
_entity_poly.pdbx_seq_one_letter_code
_entity_poly.pdbx_strand_id
1 'polypeptide(L)'
;MTNMKPRSGEVTDGFERAPARAMLRAVGMTDDDWDKPQVGVASSWNEVTPCNLPLDRLAKRAKEGVKAAGGFPLEFTTIAVSDGISMGHEGMRASLVSREVIADSVETMMHAERLDAMVTFAGCDKSLPGMLMASARLNLPSVFLYGGSILPGQRNGEALDIVSVFEAVGACAAGTLTENELGEIEMQACPTEGSCAGMFTANTMASVGEALGMSLPGSASAPAVDRRRDDFAYASGQAVVRLIEQGIRPRQIMTKEAFENAIAVVMALGGSTNAVLHLLAIAYEAEVDLALEDFNAVAARVPHIADTKPHGKYHMSDLDRIGGVPVVMKELLDAGLLHGDCLTVTGRTVAENLADIAPPAPDGAVVHPLADPIHEIGGIAVLRGSLAPNGAVVKVAGIDFDHFEGPARVFDGEAAAMEAILGGAINPGDVVVIRYEGPK
;
A
#
# COMPACT_ATOMS: atom_id res chain seq x y z
N MET A 1 4.83 26.21 -23.42
CA MET A 1 3.70 25.29 -23.16
C MET A 1 4.31 23.92 -22.96
N THR A 2 3.93 23.22 -21.90
CA THR A 2 4.37 21.85 -21.63
C THR A 2 3.88 20.93 -22.74
N ASN A 3 4.72 20.00 -23.20
CA ASN A 3 4.31 19.01 -24.20
C ASN A 3 3.29 18.05 -23.56
N MET A 4 2.03 18.09 -24.01
CA MET A 4 0.97 17.20 -23.53
C MET A 4 1.16 15.75 -23.97
N LYS A 5 1.95 15.49 -25.02
CA LYS A 5 2.22 14.15 -25.55
C LYS A 5 3.73 13.86 -25.47
N PRO A 6 4.32 13.76 -24.26
CA PRO A 6 5.76 13.51 -24.10
C PRO A 6 6.23 12.21 -24.77
N ARG A 7 5.33 11.25 -25.07
CA ARG A 7 5.66 9.99 -25.76
C ARG A 7 4.68 9.64 -26.89
N SER A 8 3.37 9.82 -26.71
CA SER A 8 2.38 9.24 -27.64
C SER A 8 2.40 9.85 -29.05
N GLY A 9 3.03 11.01 -29.25
CA GLY A 9 3.34 11.53 -30.59
C GLY A 9 4.09 10.52 -31.47
N GLU A 10 4.91 9.64 -30.86
CA GLU A 10 5.63 8.57 -31.55
C GLU A 10 4.71 7.52 -32.20
N VAL A 11 3.44 7.44 -31.79
CA VAL A 11 2.44 6.50 -32.33
C VAL A 11 1.25 7.20 -33.00
N THR A 12 1.11 8.52 -32.85
CA THR A 12 -0.01 9.28 -33.45
C THR A 12 0.41 10.24 -34.56
N ASP A 13 1.63 10.77 -34.57
CA ASP A 13 1.97 11.94 -35.38
C ASP A 13 2.79 11.54 -36.61
N GLY A 14 2.56 12.18 -37.77
CA GLY A 14 3.27 11.87 -39.02
C GLY A 14 2.60 10.75 -39.84
N PHE A 15 2.89 10.72 -41.15
CA PHE A 15 2.26 9.74 -42.05
C PHE A 15 2.75 8.32 -41.78
N GLU A 16 3.99 8.17 -41.30
CA GLU A 16 4.64 6.92 -40.94
C GLU A 16 3.93 6.19 -39.80
N ARG A 17 3.13 6.89 -38.99
CA ARG A 17 2.32 6.32 -37.89
C ARG A 17 0.91 5.90 -38.30
N ALA A 18 0.61 5.90 -39.60
CA ALA A 18 -0.67 5.39 -40.11
C ALA A 18 -0.99 3.94 -39.64
N PRO A 19 -0.04 2.98 -39.58
CA PRO A 19 -0.33 1.65 -39.04
C PRO A 19 -0.74 1.67 -37.56
N ALA A 20 -0.06 2.46 -36.73
CA ALA A 20 -0.40 2.60 -35.32
C ALA A 20 -1.78 3.27 -35.14
N ARG A 21 -2.06 4.37 -35.86
CA ARG A 21 -3.38 5.00 -35.86
C ARG A 21 -4.48 4.04 -36.32
N ALA A 22 -4.23 3.15 -37.28
CA ALA A 22 -5.22 2.16 -37.70
C ALA A 22 -5.62 1.22 -36.56
N MET A 23 -4.65 0.76 -35.76
CA MET A 23 -4.91 -0.03 -34.54
C MET A 23 -5.62 0.80 -33.47
N LEU A 24 -5.19 2.04 -33.24
CA LEU A 24 -5.80 2.94 -32.25
C LEU A 24 -7.26 3.29 -32.57
N ARG A 25 -7.63 3.38 -33.86
CA ARG A 25 -9.02 3.53 -34.29
C ARG A 25 -9.87 2.33 -33.90
N ALA A 26 -9.33 1.12 -33.97
CA ALA A 26 -10.05 -0.10 -33.62
C ALA A 26 -10.39 -0.19 -32.13
N VAL A 27 -9.64 0.50 -31.26
CA VAL A 27 -9.96 0.65 -29.83
C VAL A 27 -10.78 1.90 -29.51
N GLY A 28 -11.19 2.65 -30.54
CA GLY A 28 -12.18 3.72 -30.43
C GLY A 28 -11.65 5.15 -30.55
N MET A 29 -10.37 5.37 -30.86
CA MET A 29 -9.87 6.73 -31.12
C MET A 29 -10.40 7.27 -32.46
N THR A 30 -10.78 8.55 -32.47
CA THR A 30 -11.19 9.30 -33.65
C THR A 30 -10.17 10.39 -34.00
N ASP A 31 -10.43 11.17 -35.05
CA ASP A 31 -9.51 12.24 -35.46
C ASP A 31 -9.34 13.33 -34.41
N ASP A 32 -10.36 13.54 -33.58
CA ASP A 32 -10.33 14.51 -32.48
C ASP A 32 -9.49 14.02 -31.28
N ASP A 33 -8.97 12.79 -31.32
CA ASP A 33 -8.21 12.19 -30.22
C ASP A 33 -6.69 12.20 -30.44
N TRP A 34 -6.19 12.53 -31.65
CA TRP A 34 -4.76 12.44 -31.95
C TRP A 34 -3.91 13.39 -31.12
N ASP A 35 -4.44 14.57 -30.80
CA ASP A 35 -3.73 15.60 -30.00
C ASP A 35 -3.88 15.41 -28.49
N LYS A 36 -4.63 14.39 -28.03
CA LYS A 36 -4.83 14.13 -26.60
C LYS A 36 -3.66 13.32 -26.01
N PRO A 37 -3.29 13.56 -24.73
CA PRO A 37 -2.40 12.67 -24.01
C PRO A 37 -3.03 11.28 -23.88
N GLN A 38 -2.27 10.23 -24.12
CA GLN A 38 -2.70 8.85 -23.88
C GLN A 38 -2.34 8.44 -22.45
N VAL A 39 -3.33 8.07 -21.65
CA VAL A 39 -3.16 7.71 -20.23
C VAL A 39 -3.40 6.22 -20.04
N GLY A 40 -2.39 5.51 -19.53
CA GLY A 40 -2.53 4.13 -19.07
C GLY A 40 -3.38 4.05 -17.80
N VAL A 41 -4.43 3.24 -17.82
CA VAL A 41 -5.21 2.91 -16.63
C VAL A 41 -4.83 1.48 -16.25
N ALA A 42 -3.81 1.36 -15.39
CA ALA A 42 -3.13 0.11 -15.07
C ALA A 42 -3.74 -0.53 -13.81
N SER A 43 -4.49 -1.61 -13.98
CA SER A 43 -5.23 -2.25 -12.90
C SER A 43 -4.69 -3.63 -12.55
N SER A 44 -4.59 -3.96 -11.25
CA SER A 44 -4.33 -5.33 -10.81
C SER A 44 -5.63 -6.13 -10.54
N TRP A 45 -6.74 -5.77 -11.20
CA TRP A 45 -8.03 -6.43 -11.02
C TRP A 45 -7.97 -7.93 -11.35
N ASN A 46 -8.63 -8.73 -10.53
CA ASN A 46 -8.90 -10.15 -10.76
C ASN A 46 -9.94 -10.66 -9.73
N GLU A 47 -10.45 -11.86 -9.98
CA GLU A 47 -11.43 -12.52 -9.13
C GLU A 47 -10.81 -13.54 -8.17
N VAL A 48 -9.46 -13.62 -8.08
CA VAL A 48 -8.79 -14.60 -7.21
C VAL A 48 -8.77 -14.19 -5.74
N THR A 49 -9.13 -12.96 -5.40
CA THR A 49 -9.18 -12.43 -4.03
C THR A 49 -10.13 -11.24 -3.91
N PRO A 50 -10.83 -11.07 -2.78
CA PRO A 50 -11.70 -9.91 -2.55
C PRO A 50 -10.94 -8.57 -2.62
N CYS A 51 -9.62 -8.58 -2.37
CA CYS A 51 -8.77 -7.38 -2.39
C CYS A 51 -8.81 -6.65 -3.73
N ASN A 52 -8.97 -7.37 -4.84
CA ASN A 52 -8.80 -6.84 -6.19
C ASN A 52 -10.12 -6.60 -6.92
N LEU A 53 -11.24 -7.09 -6.40
CA LEU A 53 -12.58 -6.91 -6.97
C LEU A 53 -12.97 -5.43 -7.22
N PRO A 54 -12.74 -4.47 -6.30
CA PRO A 54 -13.20 -3.09 -6.52
C PRO A 54 -12.49 -2.43 -7.71
N LEU A 55 -11.32 -2.92 -8.10
CA LEU A 55 -10.45 -2.27 -9.08
C LEU A 55 -11.08 -2.19 -10.49
N ASP A 56 -12.01 -3.09 -10.85
CA ASP A 56 -12.73 -3.02 -12.13
C ASP A 56 -13.60 -1.76 -12.23
N ARG A 57 -14.44 -1.49 -11.22
CA ARG A 57 -15.25 -0.26 -11.23
C ARG A 57 -14.38 0.98 -11.13
N LEU A 58 -13.31 0.94 -10.33
CA LEU A 58 -12.46 2.12 -10.09
C LEU A 58 -11.67 2.48 -11.35
N ALA A 59 -11.15 1.50 -12.09
CA ALA A 59 -10.52 1.73 -13.39
C ALA A 59 -11.51 2.41 -14.36
N LYS A 60 -12.76 1.93 -14.44
CA LYS A 60 -13.82 2.54 -15.27
C LYS A 60 -14.08 4.01 -14.88
N ARG A 61 -14.21 4.30 -13.58
CA ARG A 61 -14.40 5.66 -13.08
C ARG A 61 -13.24 6.59 -13.39
N ALA A 62 -12.00 6.11 -13.28
CA ALA A 62 -10.84 6.90 -13.63
C ALA A 62 -10.74 7.21 -15.12
N LYS A 63 -11.14 6.28 -16.01
CA LYS A 63 -11.23 6.56 -17.45
C LYS A 63 -12.18 7.72 -17.74
N GLU A 64 -13.30 7.81 -17.02
CA GLU A 64 -14.19 8.97 -17.13
C GLU A 64 -13.50 10.26 -16.70
N GLY A 65 -12.74 10.23 -15.60
CA GLY A 65 -11.94 11.36 -15.13
C GLY A 65 -10.89 11.83 -16.13
N VAL A 66 -10.15 10.89 -16.73
CA VAL A 66 -9.17 11.19 -17.79
C VAL A 66 -9.84 11.85 -18.99
N LYS A 67 -10.95 11.29 -19.47
CA LYS A 67 -11.71 11.86 -20.60
C LYS A 67 -12.22 13.28 -20.29
N ALA A 68 -12.74 13.48 -19.08
CA ALA A 68 -13.24 14.78 -18.64
C ALA A 68 -12.13 15.84 -18.55
N ALA A 69 -10.89 15.44 -18.28
CA ALA A 69 -9.72 16.31 -18.28
C ALA A 69 -9.04 16.45 -19.65
N GLY A 70 -9.61 15.89 -20.73
CA GLY A 70 -9.09 16.04 -22.09
C GLY A 70 -8.03 15.01 -22.51
N GLY A 71 -7.82 13.96 -21.72
CA GLY A 71 -6.97 12.82 -22.10
C GLY A 71 -7.74 11.67 -22.76
N PHE A 72 -7.00 10.72 -23.34
CA PHE A 72 -7.55 9.47 -23.86
C PHE A 72 -7.07 8.27 -23.01
N PRO A 73 -7.95 7.61 -22.26
CA PRO A 73 -7.54 6.52 -21.39
C PRO A 73 -7.51 5.17 -22.12
N LEU A 74 -6.45 4.41 -21.90
CA LEU A 74 -6.28 3.03 -22.35
C LEU A 74 -6.06 2.14 -21.14
N GLU A 75 -7.02 1.25 -20.88
CA GLU A 75 -6.99 0.36 -19.72
C GLU A 75 -6.26 -0.93 -20.06
N PHE A 76 -5.43 -1.39 -19.14
CA PHE A 76 -4.80 -2.70 -19.19
C PHE A 76 -4.65 -3.28 -17.79
N THR A 77 -4.46 -4.60 -17.71
CA THR A 77 -4.31 -5.29 -16.44
C THR A 77 -2.92 -5.89 -16.25
N THR A 78 -2.52 -6.01 -14.99
CA THR A 78 -1.39 -6.83 -14.55
C THR A 78 -1.88 -7.87 -13.53
N ILE A 79 -1.06 -8.86 -13.23
CA ILE A 79 -1.37 -9.89 -12.24
C ILE A 79 -1.40 -9.29 -10.82
N ALA A 80 -2.06 -9.98 -9.90
CA ALA A 80 -1.83 -9.85 -8.46
C ALA A 80 -2.18 -11.17 -7.80
N VAL A 81 -1.46 -11.50 -6.73
CA VAL A 81 -1.72 -12.70 -5.93
C VAL A 81 -2.42 -12.35 -4.63
N SER A 82 -2.98 -13.35 -3.97
CA SER A 82 -3.64 -13.21 -2.68
C SER A 82 -2.70 -13.65 -1.58
N ASP A 83 -2.11 -12.71 -0.84
CA ASP A 83 -1.29 -13.05 0.33
C ASP A 83 -2.08 -13.92 1.31
N GLY A 84 -3.31 -13.52 1.65
CA GLY A 84 -4.17 -14.24 2.59
C GLY A 84 -4.50 -15.69 2.19
N ILE A 85 -4.76 -15.96 0.91
CA ILE A 85 -5.03 -17.33 0.44
C ILE A 85 -3.73 -18.15 0.34
N SER A 86 -2.62 -17.49 0.02
CA SER A 86 -1.35 -18.19 -0.20
C SER A 86 -0.62 -18.60 1.09
N MET A 87 -1.05 -18.09 2.24
CA MET A 87 -0.46 -18.38 3.56
C MET A 87 -0.54 -19.87 3.91
N GLY A 88 0.55 -20.40 4.46
CA GLY A 88 0.61 -21.77 4.97
C GLY A 88 0.87 -22.88 3.94
N HIS A 89 1.22 -22.53 2.69
CA HIS A 89 1.58 -23.52 1.67
C HIS A 89 2.57 -22.96 0.63
N GLU A 90 3.09 -23.82 -0.28
CA GLU A 90 4.14 -23.48 -1.27
C GLU A 90 3.87 -22.20 -2.08
N GLY A 91 2.60 -21.88 -2.35
CA GLY A 91 2.20 -20.66 -3.07
C GLY A 91 2.70 -19.35 -2.45
N MET A 92 2.99 -19.30 -1.14
CA MET A 92 3.54 -18.11 -0.48
C MET A 92 4.87 -17.64 -1.11
N ARG A 93 5.65 -18.57 -1.69
CA ARG A 93 6.90 -18.24 -2.41
C ARG A 93 6.68 -17.37 -3.66
N ALA A 94 5.46 -17.35 -4.20
CA ALA A 94 5.08 -16.48 -5.31
C ALA A 94 4.64 -15.07 -4.86
N SER A 95 4.48 -14.82 -3.56
CA SER A 95 3.99 -13.54 -3.03
C SER A 95 4.95 -12.39 -3.36
N LEU A 96 6.13 -12.36 -2.74
CA LEU A 96 7.03 -11.20 -2.87
C LEU A 96 7.48 -10.96 -4.32
N VAL A 97 7.77 -12.02 -5.08
CA VAL A 97 8.17 -11.90 -6.49
C VAL A 97 7.06 -11.29 -7.38
N SER A 98 5.78 -11.42 -6.99
CA SER A 98 4.69 -10.76 -7.72
C SER A 98 4.84 -9.24 -7.75
N ARG A 99 5.49 -8.63 -6.74
CA ARG A 99 5.82 -7.19 -6.73
C ARG A 99 6.66 -6.81 -7.96
N GLU A 100 7.70 -7.59 -8.25
CA GLU A 100 8.61 -7.37 -9.38
C GLU A 100 7.88 -7.60 -10.71
N VAL A 101 7.12 -8.70 -10.81
CA VAL A 101 6.35 -9.02 -12.01
C VAL A 101 5.34 -7.91 -12.32
N ILE A 102 4.71 -7.32 -11.31
CA ILE A 102 3.78 -6.19 -11.47
C ILE A 102 4.54 -4.96 -11.98
N ALA A 103 5.67 -4.62 -11.36
CA ALA A 103 6.47 -3.47 -11.77
C ALA A 103 6.92 -3.61 -13.24
N ASP A 104 7.46 -4.77 -13.62
CA ASP A 104 7.92 -5.08 -14.97
C ASP A 104 6.77 -5.12 -15.98
N SER A 105 5.60 -5.62 -15.59
CA SER A 105 4.41 -5.66 -16.45
C SER A 105 3.95 -4.26 -16.83
N VAL A 106 3.87 -3.36 -15.84
CA VAL A 106 3.46 -1.97 -16.05
C VAL A 106 4.52 -1.22 -16.86
N GLU A 107 5.81 -1.40 -16.54
CA GLU A 107 6.91 -0.83 -17.32
C GLU A 107 6.83 -1.27 -18.79
N THR A 108 6.65 -2.56 -19.05
CA THR A 108 6.56 -3.13 -20.39
C THR A 108 5.43 -2.50 -21.19
N MET A 109 4.22 -2.44 -20.63
CA MET A 109 3.05 -1.85 -21.30
C MET A 109 3.25 -0.37 -21.59
N MET A 110 3.69 0.40 -20.59
CA MET A 110 3.92 1.84 -20.74
C MET A 110 5.04 2.15 -21.73
N HIS A 111 6.08 1.31 -21.79
CA HIS A 111 7.19 1.46 -22.72
C HIS A 111 6.81 1.08 -24.15
N ALA A 112 6.08 -0.02 -24.35
CA ALA A 112 5.70 -0.51 -25.68
C ALA A 112 4.67 0.42 -26.35
N GLU A 113 3.63 0.81 -25.60
CA GLU A 113 2.50 1.59 -26.14
C GLU A 113 2.76 3.11 -26.17
N ARG A 114 3.92 3.55 -25.67
CA ARG A 114 4.35 4.96 -25.65
C ARG A 114 3.34 5.89 -24.95
N LEU A 115 2.70 5.39 -23.90
CA LEU A 115 1.72 6.14 -23.13
C LEU A 115 2.39 7.30 -22.38
N ASP A 116 1.68 8.41 -22.23
CA ASP A 116 2.21 9.67 -21.73
C ASP A 116 2.23 9.75 -20.20
N ALA A 117 1.28 9.08 -19.56
CA ALA A 117 1.04 9.09 -18.12
C ALA A 117 0.23 7.88 -17.68
N MET A 118 0.09 7.65 -16.37
CA MET A 118 -0.72 6.53 -15.88
C MET A 118 -1.43 6.76 -14.54
N VAL A 119 -2.62 6.19 -14.41
CA VAL A 119 -3.24 5.95 -13.11
C VAL A 119 -3.07 4.47 -12.78
N THR A 120 -2.48 4.16 -11.64
CA THR A 120 -2.21 2.79 -11.20
C THR A 120 -3.15 2.39 -10.07
N PHE A 121 -3.68 1.17 -10.14
CA PHE A 121 -4.66 0.64 -9.17
C PHE A 121 -4.17 -0.66 -8.57
N ALA A 122 -4.15 -0.72 -7.25
CA ALA A 122 -3.74 -1.92 -6.52
C ALA A 122 -4.64 -2.17 -5.31
N GLY A 123 -4.77 -3.45 -4.95
CA GLY A 123 -5.62 -3.92 -3.85
C GLY A 123 -4.83 -4.73 -2.83
N CYS A 124 -4.25 -5.85 -3.25
CA CYS A 124 -3.57 -6.77 -2.33
C CYS A 124 -2.09 -6.40 -2.09
N ASP A 125 -1.65 -6.38 -0.82
CA ASP A 125 -0.27 -6.28 -0.32
C ASP A 125 0.82 -5.90 -1.33
N LYS A 126 1.34 -6.86 -2.13
CA LYS A 126 2.50 -6.67 -3.02
C LYS A 126 2.20 -5.86 -4.29
N SER A 127 0.92 -5.75 -4.66
CA SER A 127 0.51 -4.96 -5.83
C SER A 127 0.71 -3.45 -5.63
N LEU A 128 0.51 -2.95 -4.40
CA LEU A 128 0.69 -1.53 -4.08
C LEU A 128 2.14 -1.06 -4.32
N PRO A 129 3.18 -1.69 -3.72
CA PRO A 129 4.55 -1.30 -4.00
C PRO A 129 4.98 -1.62 -5.43
N GLY A 130 4.45 -2.67 -6.08
CA GLY A 130 4.75 -2.94 -7.49
C GLY A 130 4.30 -1.78 -8.41
N MET A 131 3.11 -1.23 -8.17
CA MET A 131 2.62 -0.05 -8.88
C MET A 131 3.46 1.21 -8.61
N LEU A 132 3.84 1.44 -7.35
CA LEU A 132 4.67 2.58 -6.96
C LEU A 132 6.10 2.48 -7.52
N MET A 133 6.68 1.27 -7.56
CA MET A 133 7.96 1.01 -8.21
C MET A 133 7.91 1.32 -9.70
N ALA A 134 6.87 0.86 -10.41
CA ALA A 134 6.70 1.19 -11.83
C ALA A 134 6.58 2.70 -12.07
N SER A 135 5.83 3.42 -11.22
CA SER A 135 5.74 4.88 -11.23
C SER A 135 7.11 5.55 -11.10
N ALA A 136 7.89 5.13 -10.10
CA ALA A 136 9.22 5.67 -9.84
C ALA A 136 10.21 5.41 -11.00
N ARG A 137 10.22 4.17 -11.51
CA ARG A 137 11.10 3.70 -12.58
C ARG A 137 10.84 4.41 -13.91
N LEU A 138 9.58 4.47 -14.34
CA LEU A 138 9.19 5.11 -15.61
C LEU A 138 9.33 6.63 -15.58
N ASN A 139 9.20 7.23 -14.40
CA ASN A 139 9.22 8.67 -14.16
C ASN A 139 8.33 9.45 -15.15
N LEU A 140 7.14 8.91 -15.42
CA LEU A 140 6.05 9.56 -16.15
C LEU A 140 5.01 10.06 -15.15
N PRO A 141 4.28 11.16 -15.46
CA PRO A 141 3.19 11.64 -14.61
C PRO A 141 2.29 10.47 -14.20
N SER A 142 2.13 10.28 -12.88
CA SER A 142 1.33 9.17 -12.38
C SER A 142 0.65 9.46 -11.06
N VAL A 143 -0.49 8.80 -10.88
CA VAL A 143 -1.29 8.85 -9.65
C VAL A 143 -1.60 7.42 -9.24
N PHE A 144 -1.32 7.10 -7.98
CA PHE A 144 -1.64 5.80 -7.39
C PHE A 144 -2.99 5.86 -6.68
N LEU A 145 -3.85 4.86 -6.91
CA LEU A 145 -5.11 4.71 -6.21
C LEU A 145 -5.24 3.32 -5.57
N TYR A 146 -5.50 3.32 -4.26
CA TYR A 146 -5.83 2.12 -3.51
C TYR A 146 -7.28 1.67 -3.75
N GLY A 147 -7.49 0.35 -3.85
CA GLY A 147 -8.82 -0.27 -4.00
C GLY A 147 -9.74 -0.12 -2.78
N GLY A 148 -9.18 0.13 -1.60
CA GLY A 148 -9.93 0.29 -0.35
C GLY A 148 -9.93 -0.97 0.53
N SER A 149 -10.09 -0.75 1.83
CA SER A 149 -10.15 -1.81 2.84
C SER A 149 -11.49 -2.54 2.80
N ILE A 150 -11.49 -3.83 3.11
CA ILE A 150 -12.69 -4.60 3.46
C ILE A 150 -13.30 -4.03 4.74
N LEU A 151 -14.61 -4.14 4.89
CA LEU A 151 -15.26 -3.92 6.18
C LEU A 151 -14.98 -5.11 7.10
N PRO A 152 -14.76 -4.90 8.41
CA PRO A 152 -14.61 -6.01 9.34
C PRO A 152 -15.90 -6.82 9.42
N GLY A 153 -15.75 -8.14 9.55
CA GLY A 153 -16.85 -9.06 9.89
C GLY A 153 -17.38 -8.79 11.30
N GLN A 154 -18.52 -9.39 11.65
CA GLN A 154 -19.05 -9.30 13.01
C GLN A 154 -19.61 -10.62 13.49
N ARG A 155 -19.24 -11.02 14.72
CA ARG A 155 -19.82 -12.15 15.44
C ARG A 155 -20.02 -11.76 16.89
N ASN A 156 -21.24 -11.91 17.41
CA ASN A 156 -21.59 -11.60 18.81
C ASN A 156 -21.21 -10.19 19.29
N GLY A 157 -21.18 -9.20 18.38
CA GLY A 157 -20.78 -7.83 18.69
C GLY A 157 -19.26 -7.59 18.66
N GLU A 158 -18.46 -8.61 18.37
CA GLU A 158 -17.01 -8.51 18.18
C GLU A 158 -16.66 -8.45 16.69
N ALA A 159 -15.68 -7.61 16.36
CA ALA A 159 -15.21 -7.43 14.99
C ALA A 159 -14.27 -8.57 14.59
N LEU A 160 -14.54 -9.19 13.44
CA LEU A 160 -13.73 -10.25 12.85
C LEU A 160 -12.92 -9.74 11.66
N ASP A 161 -11.79 -10.39 11.43
CA ASP A 161 -10.93 -10.23 10.28
C ASP A 161 -10.19 -11.54 9.98
N ILE A 162 -9.30 -11.53 8.98
CA ILE A 162 -8.55 -12.72 8.60
C ILE A 162 -7.61 -13.24 9.71
N VAL A 163 -7.10 -12.37 10.59
CA VAL A 163 -6.29 -12.81 11.74
C VAL A 163 -7.15 -13.57 12.73
N SER A 164 -8.40 -13.14 12.93
CA SER A 164 -9.37 -13.84 13.78
C SER A 164 -9.59 -15.28 13.31
N VAL A 165 -9.55 -15.53 11.99
CA VAL A 165 -9.64 -16.89 11.41
C VAL A 165 -8.38 -17.70 11.71
N PHE A 166 -7.19 -17.13 11.54
CA PHE A 166 -5.93 -17.81 11.87
C PHE A 166 -5.82 -18.17 13.35
N GLU A 167 -6.23 -17.27 14.24
CA GLU A 167 -6.29 -17.52 15.68
C GLU A 167 -7.31 -18.62 16.01
N ALA A 168 -8.47 -18.62 15.35
CA ALA A 168 -9.48 -19.66 15.53
C ALA A 168 -9.00 -21.06 15.10
N VAL A 169 -8.17 -21.17 14.05
CA VAL A 169 -7.52 -22.43 13.67
C VAL A 169 -6.61 -22.94 14.81
N GLY A 170 -5.80 -22.05 15.39
CA GLY A 170 -4.96 -22.39 16.54
C GLY A 170 -5.78 -22.81 17.76
N ALA A 171 -6.86 -22.08 18.08
CA ALA A 171 -7.76 -22.39 19.17
C ALA A 171 -8.48 -23.74 18.98
N CYS A 172 -8.85 -24.07 17.74
CA CYS A 172 -9.43 -25.36 17.38
C CYS A 172 -8.43 -26.50 17.54
N ALA A 173 -7.19 -26.32 17.09
CA ALA A 173 -6.12 -27.31 17.27
C ALA A 173 -5.78 -27.55 18.76
N ALA A 174 -5.90 -26.51 19.60
CA ALA A 174 -5.74 -26.61 21.05
C ALA A 174 -6.96 -27.19 21.79
N GLY A 175 -8.07 -27.49 21.08
CA GLY A 175 -9.31 -28.01 21.66
C GLY A 175 -10.12 -26.99 22.47
N THR A 176 -9.82 -25.70 22.32
CA THR A 176 -10.52 -24.58 23.01
C THR A 176 -11.65 -23.98 22.20
N LEU A 177 -11.80 -24.39 20.93
CA LEU A 177 -12.83 -23.97 19.99
C LEU A 177 -13.24 -25.17 19.13
N THR A 178 -14.51 -25.31 18.78
CA THR A 178 -15.02 -26.43 17.96
C THR A 178 -14.92 -26.15 16.46
N GLU A 179 -14.86 -27.20 15.62
CA GLU A 179 -14.87 -27.04 14.15
C GLU A 179 -16.10 -26.27 13.64
N ASN A 180 -17.26 -26.42 14.29
CA ASN A 180 -18.47 -25.65 13.96
C ASN A 180 -18.28 -24.16 14.25
N GLU A 181 -17.71 -23.80 15.40
CA GLU A 181 -17.42 -22.41 15.74
C GLU A 181 -16.38 -21.80 14.80
N LEU A 182 -15.40 -22.60 14.34
CA LEU A 182 -14.42 -22.18 13.35
C LEU A 182 -15.11 -21.85 12.02
N GLY A 183 -15.99 -22.72 11.55
CA GLY A 183 -16.78 -22.48 10.34
C GLY A 183 -17.66 -21.24 10.43
N GLU A 184 -18.24 -20.94 11.60
CA GLU A 184 -18.98 -19.69 11.82
C GLU A 184 -18.11 -18.44 11.69
N ILE A 185 -16.88 -18.47 12.22
CA ILE A 185 -15.91 -17.37 12.10
C ILE A 185 -15.49 -17.20 10.63
N GLU A 186 -15.15 -18.29 9.96
CA GLU A 186 -14.75 -18.32 8.54
C GLU A 186 -15.81 -17.63 7.66
N MET A 187 -17.08 -18.02 7.80
CA MET A 187 -18.19 -17.50 7.00
C MET A 187 -18.46 -16.00 7.20
N GLN A 188 -17.98 -15.39 8.29
CA GLN A 188 -18.31 -14.02 8.68
C GLN A 188 -17.12 -13.05 8.60
N ALA A 189 -15.88 -13.54 8.55
CA ALA A 189 -14.67 -12.71 8.68
C ALA A 189 -14.41 -11.76 7.48
N CYS A 190 -14.86 -12.14 6.28
CA CYS A 190 -14.61 -11.38 5.04
C CYS A 190 -15.93 -11.01 4.34
N PRO A 191 -16.69 -10.03 4.85
CA PRO A 191 -18.08 -9.78 4.43
C PRO A 191 -18.22 -9.00 3.12
N THR A 192 -17.18 -8.28 2.67
CA THR A 192 -17.24 -7.42 1.48
C THR A 192 -16.03 -7.60 0.57
N GLU A 193 -16.02 -6.92 -0.57
CA GLU A 193 -14.77 -6.70 -1.31
C GLU A 193 -13.83 -5.73 -0.54
N GLY A 194 -12.55 -5.75 -0.89
CA GLY A 194 -11.50 -4.92 -0.29
C GLY A 194 -10.35 -5.72 0.35
N SER A 195 -9.26 -5.04 0.68
CA SER A 195 -8.08 -5.68 1.30
C SER A 195 -8.26 -5.91 2.80
N CYS A 196 -7.34 -6.64 3.45
CA CYS A 196 -7.45 -6.97 4.86
C CYS A 196 -7.69 -5.75 5.77
N ALA A 197 -8.64 -5.86 6.70
CA ALA A 197 -9.19 -4.72 7.44
C ALA A 197 -8.22 -4.00 8.40
N GLY A 198 -7.24 -4.72 8.94
CA GLY A 198 -6.24 -4.18 9.88
C GLY A 198 -5.11 -3.42 9.19
N MET A 199 -4.20 -2.84 9.97
CA MET A 199 -2.99 -2.16 9.51
C MET A 199 -1.89 -3.15 9.08
N PHE A 200 -2.25 -4.05 8.16
CA PHE A 200 -1.32 -4.96 7.48
C PHE A 200 -0.65 -4.26 6.29
N THR A 201 0.06 -5.00 5.44
CA THR A 201 0.84 -4.40 4.35
C THR A 201 -0.02 -3.57 3.39
N ALA A 202 -1.20 -4.05 2.97
CA ALA A 202 -2.07 -3.28 2.06
C ALA A 202 -2.43 -1.90 2.63
N ASN A 203 -3.02 -1.82 3.83
CA ASN A 203 -3.40 -0.55 4.46
C ASN A 203 -2.18 0.32 4.83
N THR A 204 -1.07 -0.30 5.23
CA THR A 204 0.19 0.42 5.48
C THR A 204 0.71 1.06 4.18
N MET A 205 0.77 0.31 3.08
CA MET A 205 1.28 0.79 1.81
C MET A 205 0.32 1.77 1.11
N ALA A 206 -0.99 1.66 1.36
CA ALA A 206 -1.96 2.67 0.94
C ALA A 206 -1.69 4.01 1.66
N SER A 207 -1.47 3.96 2.98
CA SER A 207 -1.10 5.13 3.78
C SER A 207 0.25 5.72 3.37
N VAL A 208 1.22 4.87 3.00
CA VAL A 208 2.49 5.30 2.37
C VAL A 208 2.24 6.02 1.05
N GLY A 209 1.31 5.57 0.21
CA GLY A 209 0.94 6.23 -1.04
C GLY A 209 0.48 7.68 -0.81
N GLU A 210 -0.35 7.92 0.20
CA GLU A 210 -0.73 9.27 0.62
C GLU A 210 0.44 10.08 1.18
N ALA A 211 1.23 9.49 2.09
CA ALA A 211 2.32 10.17 2.78
C ALA A 211 3.48 10.55 1.85
N LEU A 212 3.77 9.73 0.85
CA LEU A 212 4.70 10.05 -0.25
C LEU A 212 4.16 11.17 -1.15
N GLY A 213 2.85 11.45 -1.10
CA GLY A 213 2.19 12.37 -2.02
C GLY A 213 1.85 11.75 -3.39
N MET A 214 1.85 10.42 -3.52
CA MET A 214 1.54 9.70 -4.76
C MET A 214 0.06 9.35 -4.91
N SER A 215 -0.72 9.52 -3.86
CA SER A 215 -2.18 9.37 -3.83
C SER A 215 -2.86 10.65 -3.40
N LEU A 216 -4.13 10.82 -3.78
CA LEU A 216 -4.92 11.97 -3.34
C LEU A 216 -5.14 11.90 -1.80
N PRO A 217 -5.11 13.03 -1.08
CA PRO A 217 -5.32 13.04 0.36
C PRO A 217 -6.68 12.43 0.76
N GLY A 218 -6.70 11.53 1.75
CA GLY A 218 -7.88 10.80 2.21
C GLY A 218 -8.31 9.62 1.32
N SER A 219 -7.57 9.30 0.26
CA SER A 219 -7.90 8.20 -0.65
C SER A 219 -7.53 6.80 -0.13
N ALA A 220 -6.70 6.66 0.90
CA ALA A 220 -6.24 5.41 1.47
C ALA A 220 -7.24 4.83 2.49
N SER A 221 -8.05 5.66 3.15
CA SER A 221 -8.86 5.21 4.30
C SER A 221 -10.25 4.72 3.92
N ALA A 222 -10.91 5.32 2.91
CA ALA A 222 -12.30 4.98 2.63
C ALA A 222 -12.43 3.49 2.25
N PRO A 223 -13.37 2.73 2.86
CA PRO A 223 -13.57 1.32 2.56
C PRO A 223 -13.86 1.08 1.08
N ALA A 224 -13.52 -0.11 0.57
CA ALA A 224 -13.68 -0.45 -0.84
C ALA A 224 -15.12 -0.23 -1.32
N VAL A 225 -16.11 -0.65 -0.53
CA VAL A 225 -17.54 -0.54 -0.85
C VAL A 225 -18.09 0.89 -0.80
N ASP A 226 -17.32 1.86 -0.28
CA ASP A 226 -17.74 3.25 -0.16
C ASP A 226 -17.61 3.98 -1.51
N ARG A 227 -18.67 4.72 -1.90
CA ARG A 227 -18.71 5.44 -3.18
C ARG A 227 -17.74 6.62 -3.26
N ARG A 228 -17.22 7.11 -2.13
CA ARG A 228 -16.10 8.06 -2.13
C ARG A 228 -14.90 7.50 -2.92
N ARG A 229 -14.72 6.18 -3.00
CA ARG A 229 -13.67 5.56 -3.82
C ARG A 229 -13.87 5.81 -5.31
N ASP A 230 -15.10 5.76 -5.80
CA ASP A 230 -15.45 6.12 -7.18
C ASP A 230 -15.13 7.59 -7.48
N ASP A 231 -15.36 8.49 -6.52
CA ASP A 231 -15.06 9.91 -6.64
C ASP A 231 -13.55 10.16 -6.68
N PHE A 232 -12.78 9.51 -5.81
CA PHE A 232 -11.32 9.56 -5.85
C PHE A 232 -10.74 8.95 -7.12
N ALA A 233 -11.36 7.89 -7.67
CA ALA A 233 -10.93 7.31 -8.95
C ALA A 233 -11.13 8.30 -10.10
N TYR A 234 -12.30 8.92 -10.17
CA TYR A 234 -12.57 9.99 -11.12
C TYR A 234 -11.58 11.16 -10.96
N ALA A 235 -11.37 11.63 -9.73
CA ALA A 235 -10.45 12.71 -9.42
C ALA A 235 -8.99 12.36 -9.75
N SER A 236 -8.58 11.09 -9.59
CA SER A 236 -7.23 10.62 -9.96
C SER A 236 -7.02 10.66 -11.47
N GLY A 237 -8.05 10.31 -12.25
CA GLY A 237 -8.04 10.46 -13.70
C GLY A 237 -7.90 11.93 -14.15
N GLN A 238 -8.49 12.87 -13.42
CA GLN A 238 -8.29 14.30 -13.71
C GLN A 238 -6.91 14.79 -13.24
N ALA A 239 -6.45 14.33 -12.07
CA ALA A 239 -5.17 14.73 -11.49
C ALA A 239 -4.01 14.35 -12.39
N VAL A 240 -4.00 13.13 -12.94
CA VAL A 240 -2.89 12.69 -13.80
C VAL A 240 -2.73 13.56 -15.05
N VAL A 241 -3.83 14.02 -15.66
CA VAL A 241 -3.76 14.91 -16.83
C VAL A 241 -3.22 16.29 -16.44
N ARG A 242 -3.61 16.83 -15.28
CA ARG A 242 -3.02 18.07 -14.74
C ARG A 242 -1.52 17.93 -14.46
N LEU A 243 -1.07 16.76 -14.00
CA LEU A 243 0.37 16.52 -13.79
C LEU A 243 1.14 16.59 -15.12
N ILE A 244 0.57 16.12 -16.24
CA ILE A 244 1.17 16.29 -17.56
C ILE A 244 1.28 17.79 -17.90
N GLU A 245 0.20 18.55 -17.73
CA GLU A 245 0.17 20.01 -18.00
C GLU A 245 1.24 20.76 -17.21
N GLN A 246 1.42 20.39 -15.94
CA GLN A 246 2.38 20.98 -15.02
C GLN A 246 3.80 20.40 -15.17
N GLY A 247 3.97 19.33 -15.95
CA GLY A 247 5.24 18.64 -16.11
C GLY A 247 5.73 17.95 -14.83
N ILE A 248 4.83 17.59 -13.92
CA ILE A 248 5.14 16.94 -12.64
C ILE A 248 5.25 15.43 -12.83
N ARG A 249 6.32 14.85 -12.29
CA ARG A 249 6.68 13.44 -12.40
C ARG A 249 6.98 12.83 -11.03
N PRO A 250 6.88 11.49 -10.89
CA PRO A 250 7.08 10.79 -9.62
C PRO A 250 8.38 11.14 -8.89
N ARG A 251 9.51 11.29 -9.58
CA ARG A 251 10.79 11.62 -8.90
C ARG A 251 10.87 13.06 -8.35
N GLN A 252 9.95 13.94 -8.74
CA GLN A 252 9.80 15.26 -8.13
C GLN A 252 8.94 15.20 -6.85
N ILE A 253 8.15 14.13 -6.69
CA ILE A 253 7.27 13.89 -5.54
C ILE A 253 7.99 12.98 -4.52
N MET A 254 8.50 11.84 -4.98
CA MET A 254 9.22 10.82 -4.21
C MET A 254 10.66 11.26 -3.89
N THR A 255 10.78 12.33 -3.13
CA THR A 255 12.05 12.88 -2.59
C THR A 255 12.44 12.19 -1.28
N LYS A 256 13.67 12.40 -0.80
CA LYS A 256 14.12 11.87 0.51
C LYS A 256 13.16 12.28 1.63
N GLU A 257 12.74 13.53 1.63
CA GLU A 257 11.79 14.11 2.58
C GLU A 257 10.41 13.43 2.48
N ALA A 258 9.94 13.11 1.28
CA ALA A 258 8.70 12.36 1.10
C ALA A 258 8.81 10.92 1.64
N PHE A 259 9.96 10.26 1.46
CA PHE A 259 10.21 8.95 2.08
C PHE A 259 10.27 9.04 3.61
N GLU A 260 10.86 10.10 4.17
CA GLU A 260 10.82 10.35 5.61
C GLU A 260 9.38 10.56 6.12
N ASN A 261 8.54 11.29 5.37
CA ASN A 261 7.11 11.43 5.68
C ASN A 261 6.41 10.07 5.69
N ALA A 262 6.68 9.23 4.70
CA ALA A 262 6.10 7.90 4.61
C ALA A 262 6.53 7.02 5.79
N ILE A 263 7.81 7.06 6.17
CA ILE A 263 8.30 6.35 7.36
C ILE A 263 7.61 6.89 8.62
N ALA A 264 7.49 8.22 8.78
CA ALA A 264 6.82 8.83 9.93
C ALA A 264 5.37 8.35 10.06
N VAL A 265 4.62 8.33 8.97
CA VAL A 265 3.23 7.82 8.95
C VAL A 265 3.18 6.33 9.27
N VAL A 266 4.11 5.51 8.75
CA VAL A 266 4.20 4.08 9.11
C VAL A 266 4.45 3.89 10.61
N MET A 267 5.35 4.68 11.21
CA MET A 267 5.66 4.61 12.64
C MET A 267 4.45 5.00 13.49
N ALA A 268 3.80 6.12 13.15
CA ALA A 268 2.63 6.64 13.84
C ALA A 268 1.42 5.69 13.80
N LEU A 269 1.23 5.01 12.66
CA LEU A 269 0.16 4.03 12.48
C LEU A 269 0.47 2.65 13.09
N GLY A 270 1.70 2.40 13.53
CA GLY A 270 2.12 1.07 13.94
C GLY A 270 2.06 0.08 12.78
N GLY A 271 2.48 0.50 11.59
CA GLY A 271 2.33 -0.22 10.33
C GLY A 271 3.05 -1.57 10.24
N SER A 272 2.91 -2.22 9.08
CA SER A 272 3.58 -3.48 8.77
C SER A 272 5.09 -3.30 8.59
N THR A 273 5.89 -4.24 9.11
CA THR A 273 7.35 -4.29 8.89
C THR A 273 7.71 -4.47 7.41
N ASN A 274 6.82 -5.04 6.60
CA ASN A 274 7.00 -5.15 5.14
C ASN A 274 7.14 -3.77 4.47
N ALA A 275 6.64 -2.70 5.09
CA ALA A 275 6.83 -1.33 4.59
C ALA A 275 8.31 -0.97 4.49
N VAL A 276 9.18 -1.50 5.36
CA VAL A 276 10.64 -1.28 5.27
C VAL A 276 11.18 -1.80 3.93
N LEU A 277 10.87 -3.05 3.58
CA LEU A 277 11.29 -3.68 2.32
C LEU A 277 10.73 -2.94 1.10
N HIS A 278 9.49 -2.47 1.20
CA HIS A 278 8.80 -1.82 0.09
C HIS A 278 9.26 -0.39 -0.13
N LEU A 279 9.42 0.41 0.93
CA LEU A 279 9.95 1.77 0.84
C LEU A 279 11.38 1.79 0.30
N LEU A 280 12.24 0.86 0.73
CA LEU A 280 13.60 0.72 0.19
C LEU A 280 13.58 0.43 -1.32
N ALA A 281 12.70 -0.46 -1.78
CA ALA A 281 12.59 -0.78 -3.20
C ALA A 281 12.03 0.40 -4.03
N ILE A 282 11.01 1.09 -3.53
CA ILE A 282 10.44 2.27 -4.20
C ILE A 282 11.49 3.40 -4.24
N ALA A 283 12.25 3.62 -3.16
CA ALA A 283 13.32 4.60 -3.11
C ALA A 283 14.43 4.29 -4.12
N TYR A 284 14.83 3.03 -4.24
CA TYR A 284 15.78 2.59 -5.25
C TYR A 284 15.32 2.93 -6.68
N GLU A 285 14.06 2.62 -7.03
CA GLU A 285 13.49 2.95 -8.35
C GLU A 285 13.34 4.46 -8.59
N ALA A 286 13.12 5.21 -7.51
CA ALA A 286 13.04 6.67 -7.51
C ALA A 286 14.42 7.35 -7.55
N GLU A 287 15.51 6.59 -7.48
CA GLU A 287 16.90 7.09 -7.36
C GLU A 287 17.12 7.94 -6.10
N VAL A 288 16.51 7.53 -4.98
CA VAL A 288 16.66 8.14 -3.67
C VAL A 288 17.44 7.22 -2.74
N ASP A 289 18.45 7.79 -2.06
CA ASP A 289 19.23 7.06 -1.06
C ASP A 289 18.42 6.90 0.23
N LEU A 290 18.00 5.67 0.50
CA LEU A 290 17.28 5.27 1.71
C LEU A 290 17.93 4.01 2.27
N ALA A 291 18.30 4.06 3.54
CA ALA A 291 18.94 2.99 4.28
C ALA A 291 18.07 2.51 5.45
N LEU A 292 18.39 1.36 6.00
CA LEU A 292 17.70 0.83 7.19
C LEU A 292 17.82 1.79 8.39
N GLU A 293 18.95 2.48 8.52
CA GLU A 293 19.21 3.45 9.58
C GLU A 293 18.21 4.61 9.60
N ASP A 294 17.70 5.01 8.44
CA ASP A 294 16.73 6.11 8.34
C ASP A 294 15.43 5.76 9.09
N PHE A 295 15.04 4.48 9.13
CA PHE A 295 13.86 4.02 9.86
C PHE A 295 14.02 4.24 11.37
N ASN A 296 15.19 3.92 11.93
CA ASN A 296 15.47 4.18 13.36
C ASN A 296 15.55 5.68 13.65
N ALA A 297 16.14 6.47 12.75
CA ALA A 297 16.24 7.91 12.91
C ALA A 297 14.85 8.57 12.97
N VAL A 298 13.89 8.10 12.16
CA VAL A 298 12.50 8.57 12.22
C VAL A 298 11.76 7.98 13.42
N ALA A 299 11.90 6.68 13.70
CA ALA A 299 11.22 6.02 14.83
C ALA A 299 11.59 6.64 16.19
N ALA A 300 12.80 7.18 16.33
CA ALA A 300 13.26 7.85 17.56
C ALA A 300 12.53 9.17 17.85
N ARG A 301 11.89 9.79 16.86
CA ARG A 301 11.18 11.08 16.98
C ARG A 301 9.68 10.99 16.75
N VAL A 302 9.20 9.92 16.12
CA VAL A 302 7.78 9.73 15.80
C VAL A 302 7.17 8.66 16.71
N PRO A 303 6.27 9.03 17.63
CA PRO A 303 5.61 8.07 18.51
C PRO A 303 4.53 7.26 17.77
N HIS A 304 4.16 6.13 18.33
CA HIS A 304 3.03 5.32 17.87
C HIS A 304 1.72 5.86 18.45
N ILE A 305 0.78 6.28 17.59
CA ILE A 305 -0.43 6.99 18.02
C ILE A 305 -1.75 6.39 17.52
N ALA A 306 -1.75 5.44 16.59
CA ALA A 306 -2.99 4.83 16.10
C ALA A 306 -3.24 3.45 16.73
N ASP A 307 -4.37 3.27 17.42
CA ASP A 307 -4.75 2.02 18.09
C ASP A 307 -5.34 1.02 17.07
N THR A 308 -4.53 0.58 16.11
CA THR A 308 -4.99 -0.27 15.01
C THR A 308 -4.52 -1.72 15.09
N LYS A 309 -5.39 -2.66 14.68
CA LYS A 309 -5.02 -4.07 14.55
C LYS A 309 -3.82 -4.24 13.60
N PRO A 310 -2.94 -5.23 13.82
CA PRO A 310 -3.16 -6.42 14.65
C PRO A 310 -2.87 -6.28 16.16
N HIS A 311 -2.24 -5.20 16.63
CA HIS A 311 -1.94 -5.06 18.07
C HIS A 311 -3.01 -4.24 18.80
N GLY A 312 -3.52 -3.22 18.12
CA GLY A 312 -4.59 -2.37 18.64
C GLY A 312 -5.99 -2.93 18.39
N LYS A 313 -6.99 -2.10 18.67
CA LYS A 313 -8.41 -2.50 18.64
C LYS A 313 -9.11 -2.22 17.32
N TYR A 314 -8.71 -1.18 16.61
CA TYR A 314 -9.49 -0.60 15.51
C TYR A 314 -9.01 -1.05 14.13
N HIS A 315 -9.91 -0.97 13.14
CA HIS A 315 -9.64 -1.27 11.74
C HIS A 315 -9.49 0.02 10.91
N MET A 316 -9.04 -0.09 9.66
CA MET A 316 -8.94 1.06 8.74
C MET A 316 -10.28 1.79 8.56
N SER A 317 -11.41 1.06 8.62
CA SER A 317 -12.74 1.67 8.55
C SER A 317 -13.05 2.59 9.73
N ASP A 318 -12.45 2.36 10.90
CA ASP A 318 -12.64 3.24 12.06
C ASP A 318 -11.75 4.48 11.94
N LEU A 319 -10.51 4.32 11.44
CA LEU A 319 -9.64 5.45 11.10
C LEU A 319 -10.29 6.37 10.06
N ASP A 320 -10.93 5.80 9.04
CA ASP A 320 -11.66 6.58 8.03
C ASP A 320 -12.80 7.42 8.64
N ARG A 321 -13.57 6.86 9.58
CA ARG A 321 -14.71 7.56 10.21
C ARG A 321 -14.30 8.82 10.95
N ILE A 322 -13.08 8.86 11.49
CA ILE A 322 -12.57 10.03 12.21
C ILE A 322 -11.83 11.03 11.29
N GLY A 323 -11.71 10.77 9.99
CA GLY A 323 -11.03 11.65 9.04
C GLY A 323 -9.84 11.01 8.29
N GLY A 324 -9.53 9.75 8.56
CA GLY A 324 -8.57 8.96 7.80
C GLY A 324 -7.10 9.25 8.11
N VAL A 325 -6.23 8.79 7.21
CA VAL A 325 -4.78 9.05 7.24
C VAL A 325 -4.44 10.55 7.36
N PRO A 326 -5.20 11.49 6.76
CA PRO A 326 -4.99 12.92 6.97
C PRO A 326 -4.97 13.40 8.42
N VAL A 327 -5.72 12.78 9.33
CA VAL A 327 -5.70 13.13 10.76
C VAL A 327 -4.31 12.90 11.35
N VAL A 328 -3.73 11.72 11.07
CA VAL A 328 -2.38 11.35 11.51
C VAL A 328 -1.34 12.27 10.87
N MET A 329 -1.44 12.52 9.56
CA MET A 329 -0.51 13.42 8.86
C MET A 329 -0.57 14.85 9.39
N LYS A 330 -1.76 15.36 9.74
CA LYS A 330 -1.92 16.71 10.30
C LYS A 330 -1.31 16.83 11.68
N GLU A 331 -1.55 15.85 12.55
CA GLU A 331 -0.96 15.81 13.89
C GLU A 331 0.58 15.79 13.82
N LEU A 332 1.16 14.98 12.92
CA LEU A 332 2.60 14.95 12.69
C LEU A 332 3.13 16.26 12.09
N LEU A 333 2.41 16.87 11.14
CA LEU A 333 2.80 18.14 10.53
C LEU A 333 2.85 19.27 11.57
N ASP A 334 1.83 19.38 12.42
CA ASP A 334 1.75 20.43 13.45
C ASP A 334 2.87 20.32 14.48
N ALA A 335 3.35 19.10 14.74
CA ALA A 335 4.49 18.83 15.60
C ALA A 335 5.86 18.97 14.89
N GLY A 336 5.89 19.31 13.60
CA GLY A 336 7.14 19.39 12.83
C GLY A 336 7.80 18.04 12.56
N LEU A 337 7.03 16.95 12.63
CA LEU A 337 7.46 15.58 12.35
C LEU A 337 7.21 15.14 10.90
N LEU A 338 6.64 16.03 10.09
CA LEU A 338 6.35 15.81 8.67
C LEU A 338 6.82 17.02 7.85
N HIS A 339 7.49 16.75 6.73
CA HIS A 339 7.94 17.75 5.76
C HIS A 339 6.76 18.27 4.95
N GLY A 340 6.24 19.44 5.34
CA GLY A 340 5.05 20.04 4.74
C GLY A 340 5.23 20.50 3.28
N ASP A 341 6.45 20.83 2.87
CA ASP A 341 6.76 21.40 1.54
C ASP A 341 6.86 20.34 0.43
N CYS A 342 6.76 19.05 0.76
CA CYS A 342 6.79 17.97 -0.23
C CYS A 342 5.65 18.13 -1.25
N LEU A 343 5.98 18.12 -2.54
CA LEU A 343 5.01 18.14 -3.64
C LEU A 343 4.19 16.85 -3.66
N THR A 344 2.92 16.94 -4.06
CA THR A 344 2.05 15.76 -4.24
C THR A 344 1.41 15.72 -5.63
N VAL A 345 0.71 14.62 -5.93
CA VAL A 345 -0.09 14.41 -7.14
C VAL A 345 -1.25 15.40 -7.31
N THR A 346 -1.55 16.23 -6.31
CA THR A 346 -2.50 17.33 -6.48
C THR A 346 -1.89 18.54 -7.20
N GLY A 347 -0.55 18.56 -7.35
CA GLY A 347 0.21 19.73 -7.79
C GLY A 347 0.47 20.74 -6.67
N ARG A 348 0.08 20.42 -5.43
CA ARG A 348 0.27 21.23 -4.22
C ARG A 348 1.15 20.50 -3.22
N THR A 349 1.64 21.23 -2.23
CA THR A 349 2.42 20.68 -1.12
C THR A 349 1.56 19.89 -0.14
N VAL A 350 2.17 19.03 0.68
CA VAL A 350 1.47 18.32 1.76
C VAL A 350 0.77 19.30 2.71
N ALA A 351 1.43 20.38 3.11
CA ALA A 351 0.87 21.40 4.00
C ALA A 351 -0.37 22.09 3.40
N GLU A 352 -0.31 22.49 2.12
CA GLU A 352 -1.45 23.09 1.42
C GLU A 352 -2.64 22.12 1.33
N ASN A 353 -2.37 20.84 1.04
CA ASN A 353 -3.41 19.83 0.95
C ASN A 353 -4.09 19.58 2.31
N LEU A 354 -3.32 19.48 3.39
CA LEU A 354 -3.85 19.27 4.74
C LEU A 354 -4.60 20.51 5.25
N ALA A 355 -4.17 21.72 4.88
CA ALA A 355 -4.89 22.94 5.20
C ALA A 355 -6.25 23.03 4.48
N ASP A 356 -6.31 22.60 3.21
CA ASP A 356 -7.51 22.63 2.38
C ASP A 356 -8.59 21.63 2.83
N ILE A 357 -8.19 20.40 3.16
CA ILE A 357 -9.14 19.38 3.64
C ILE A 357 -9.48 19.52 5.13
N ALA A 358 -8.66 20.27 5.89
CA ALA A 358 -8.86 20.61 7.30
C ALA A 358 -9.29 19.40 8.15
N PRO A 359 -8.45 18.33 8.25
CA PRO A 359 -8.83 17.15 9.00
C PRO A 359 -9.04 17.50 10.49
N PRO A 360 -9.96 16.81 11.17
CA PRO A 360 -10.23 17.06 12.59
C PRO A 360 -9.02 16.67 13.45
N ALA A 361 -9.04 17.10 14.71
CA ALA A 361 -8.09 16.64 15.70
C ALA A 361 -8.25 15.12 15.98
N PRO A 362 -7.21 14.44 16.48
CA PRO A 362 -7.31 13.07 16.95
C PRO A 362 -8.49 12.87 17.92
N ASP A 363 -9.20 11.75 17.81
CA ASP A 363 -10.38 11.44 18.62
C ASP A 363 -10.03 10.95 20.03
N GLY A 364 -8.76 10.58 20.26
CA GLY A 364 -8.26 10.07 21.54
C GLY A 364 -8.57 8.60 21.78
N ALA A 365 -9.09 7.88 20.78
CA ALA A 365 -9.34 6.45 20.86
C ALA A 365 -8.77 5.70 19.64
N VAL A 366 -9.19 6.04 18.42
CA VAL A 366 -8.60 5.44 17.21
C VAL A 366 -7.23 6.05 16.93
N VAL A 367 -7.13 7.37 17.05
CA VAL A 367 -5.85 8.10 16.99
C VAL A 367 -5.71 8.91 18.27
N HIS A 368 -4.62 8.67 18.97
CA HIS A 368 -4.21 9.38 20.16
C HIS A 368 -3.51 10.70 19.80
N PRO A 369 -3.67 11.77 20.60
CA PRO A 369 -2.85 12.97 20.45
C PRO A 369 -1.38 12.66 20.77
N LEU A 370 -0.44 13.40 20.18
CA LEU A 370 1.00 13.19 20.43
C LEU A 370 1.42 13.39 21.89
N ALA A 371 0.61 14.11 22.68
CA ALA A 371 0.85 14.33 24.10
C ALA A 371 0.51 13.10 24.97
N ASP A 372 -0.25 12.13 24.45
CA ASP A 372 -0.63 10.89 25.12
C ASP A 372 -0.55 9.70 24.14
N PRO A 373 0.66 9.39 23.61
CA PRO A 373 0.83 8.36 22.60
C PRO A 373 0.68 6.97 23.22
N ILE A 374 0.43 5.97 22.37
CA ILE A 374 0.38 4.57 22.80
C ILE A 374 1.78 4.10 23.20
N HIS A 375 2.78 4.40 22.38
CA HIS A 375 4.21 4.20 22.69
C HIS A 375 5.01 5.45 22.32
N GLU A 376 5.98 5.82 23.14
CA GLU A 376 6.83 7.01 22.93
C GLU A 376 7.73 6.90 21.68
N ILE A 377 7.99 5.69 21.21
CA ILE A 377 8.79 5.40 20.02
C ILE A 377 7.95 4.74 18.92
N GLY A 378 8.41 4.88 17.68
CA GLY A 378 7.75 4.31 16.51
C GLY A 378 7.61 2.79 16.56
N GLY A 379 6.58 2.26 15.90
CA GLY A 379 6.21 0.85 16.00
C GLY A 379 7.17 -0.18 15.40
N ILE A 380 8.29 0.23 14.79
CA ILE A 380 9.26 -0.65 14.11
C ILE A 380 10.68 -0.27 14.55
N ALA A 381 11.50 -1.28 14.83
CA ALA A 381 12.92 -1.12 15.12
C ALA A 381 13.80 -1.93 14.17
N VAL A 382 14.93 -1.34 13.78
CA VAL A 382 16.03 -2.02 13.09
C VAL A 382 17.06 -2.46 14.11
N LEU A 383 17.37 -3.76 14.11
CA LEU A 383 18.33 -4.41 14.99
C LEU A 383 19.63 -4.71 14.24
N ARG A 384 20.76 -4.64 14.94
CA ARG A 384 22.08 -5.09 14.47
C ARG A 384 22.75 -5.94 15.53
N GLY A 385 23.60 -6.87 15.10
CA GLY A 385 24.35 -7.73 15.99
C GLY A 385 25.10 -8.82 15.22
N SER A 386 25.75 -9.73 15.95
CA SER A 386 26.51 -10.83 15.35
C SER A 386 25.65 -11.75 14.47
N LEU A 387 24.36 -11.92 14.79
CA LEU A 387 23.43 -12.74 14.00
C LEU A 387 22.87 -12.02 12.77
N ALA A 388 22.71 -10.70 12.85
CA ALA A 388 22.16 -9.86 11.78
C ALA A 388 23.10 -8.67 11.50
N PRO A 389 24.31 -8.92 10.95
CA PRO A 389 25.32 -7.88 10.77
C PRO A 389 24.87 -6.79 9.78
N ASN A 390 24.02 -7.15 8.82
CA ASN A 390 23.47 -6.25 7.81
C ASN A 390 22.11 -5.64 8.19
N GLY A 391 21.61 -5.93 9.39
CA GLY A 391 20.32 -5.44 9.88
C GLY A 391 19.23 -6.52 9.89
N ALA A 392 18.31 -6.39 10.83
CA ALA A 392 17.04 -7.11 10.92
C ALA A 392 15.95 -6.13 11.34
N VAL A 393 14.68 -6.44 11.05
CA VAL A 393 13.54 -5.59 11.37
C VAL A 393 12.64 -6.34 12.34
N VAL A 394 12.21 -5.66 13.41
CA VAL A 394 11.22 -6.18 14.35
C VAL A 394 10.12 -5.13 14.56
N LYS A 395 8.88 -5.60 14.69
CA LYS A 395 7.78 -4.74 15.13
C LYS A 395 7.85 -4.62 16.65
N VAL A 396 8.00 -3.40 17.16
CA VAL A 396 8.02 -3.12 18.61
C VAL A 396 6.69 -2.57 19.12
N ALA A 397 5.80 -2.14 18.21
CA ALA A 397 4.43 -1.79 18.59
C ALA A 397 3.75 -3.01 19.23
N GLY A 398 3.45 -2.93 20.53
CA GLY A 398 2.82 -3.99 21.31
C GLY A 398 3.78 -4.97 21.99
N ILE A 399 5.07 -4.65 22.07
CA ILE A 399 6.04 -5.38 22.89
C ILE A 399 6.39 -4.55 24.13
N ASP A 400 6.14 -5.10 25.33
CA ASP A 400 6.39 -4.43 26.61
C ASP A 400 7.74 -4.79 27.26
N PHE A 401 8.54 -5.63 26.61
CA PHE A 401 9.86 -6.07 27.10
C PHE A 401 10.98 -5.63 26.16
N ASP A 402 12.13 -5.29 26.73
CA ASP A 402 13.32 -4.81 26.01
C ASP A 402 14.43 -5.86 25.89
N HIS A 403 14.28 -7.01 26.58
CA HIS A 403 15.29 -8.07 26.62
C HIS A 403 14.67 -9.47 26.61
N PHE A 404 15.24 -10.35 25.79
CA PHE A 404 14.92 -11.78 25.75
C PHE A 404 16.21 -12.58 25.53
N GLU A 405 16.44 -13.61 26.36
CA GLU A 405 17.56 -14.53 26.25
C GLU A 405 17.07 -15.97 26.42
N GLY A 406 17.56 -16.87 25.56
CA GLY A 406 17.13 -18.26 25.57
C GLY A 406 17.96 -19.16 24.65
N PRO A 407 17.88 -20.49 24.83
CA PRO A 407 18.57 -21.44 23.95
C PRO A 407 17.97 -21.41 22.54
N ALA A 408 18.82 -21.47 21.52
CA ALA A 408 18.39 -21.47 20.13
C ALA A 408 17.80 -22.82 19.71
N ARG A 409 16.61 -22.80 19.10
CA ARG A 409 15.98 -23.93 18.41
C ARG A 409 15.95 -23.63 16.92
N VAL A 410 16.81 -24.30 16.15
CA VAL A 410 17.08 -23.95 14.75
C VAL A 410 16.39 -24.93 13.79
N PHE A 411 15.68 -24.38 12.82
CA PHE A 411 14.92 -25.11 11.81
C PHE A 411 15.28 -24.64 10.40
N ASP A 412 15.41 -25.61 9.48
CA ASP A 412 15.63 -25.36 8.06
C ASP A 412 14.26 -25.35 7.36
N GLY A 413 13.64 -24.18 7.32
CA GLY A 413 12.32 -23.94 6.74
C GLY A 413 11.13 -24.04 7.72
N GLU A 414 10.02 -23.41 7.34
CA GLU A 414 8.80 -23.29 8.16
C GLU A 414 8.17 -24.64 8.52
N ALA A 415 8.11 -25.58 7.57
CA ALA A 415 7.44 -26.87 7.79
C ALA A 415 8.02 -27.65 8.98
N ALA A 416 9.35 -27.64 9.16
CA ALA A 416 10.01 -28.29 10.28
C ALA A 416 9.73 -27.59 11.61
N ALA A 417 9.63 -26.25 11.61
CA ALA A 417 9.25 -25.49 12.80
C ALA A 417 7.79 -25.73 13.19
N MET A 418 6.90 -25.83 12.20
CA MET A 418 5.47 -26.14 12.39
C MET A 418 5.26 -27.56 12.93
N GLU A 419 5.98 -28.55 12.45
CA GLU A 419 5.95 -29.91 13.01
C GLU A 419 6.42 -29.91 14.48
N ALA A 420 7.48 -29.16 14.79
CA ALA A 420 8.01 -29.07 16.14
C ALA A 420 7.07 -28.35 17.12
N ILE A 421 6.41 -27.26 16.70
CA ILE A 421 5.46 -26.54 17.58
C ILE A 421 4.21 -27.38 17.83
N LEU A 422 3.62 -27.99 16.79
CA LEU A 422 2.43 -28.82 16.91
C LEU A 422 2.70 -30.14 17.66
N GLY A 423 3.93 -30.67 17.54
CA GLY A 423 4.40 -31.83 18.30
C GLY A 423 4.79 -31.52 19.74
N GLY A 424 4.72 -30.26 20.20
CA GLY A 424 5.07 -29.87 21.57
C GLY A 424 6.58 -29.93 21.88
N ALA A 425 7.45 -29.84 20.87
CA ALA A 425 8.91 -29.91 21.03
C ALA A 425 9.57 -28.56 21.35
N ILE A 426 8.82 -27.46 21.29
CA ILE A 426 9.26 -26.08 21.60
C ILE A 426 8.78 -25.72 23.02
N ASN A 427 9.68 -25.16 23.83
CA ASN A 427 9.43 -24.84 25.23
C ASN A 427 9.40 -23.33 25.47
N PRO A 428 8.68 -22.85 26.52
CA PRO A 428 8.80 -21.46 26.95
C PRO A 428 10.26 -21.07 27.20
N GLY A 429 10.69 -19.95 26.64
CA GLY A 429 12.07 -19.45 26.70
C GLY A 429 12.98 -19.90 25.56
N ASP A 430 12.54 -20.77 24.65
CA ASP A 430 13.31 -21.09 23.44
C ASP A 430 13.36 -19.88 22.47
N VAL A 431 14.54 -19.60 21.87
CA VAL A 431 14.68 -18.69 20.73
C VAL A 431 14.53 -19.51 19.45
N VAL A 432 13.34 -19.46 18.83
CA VAL A 432 13.05 -20.19 17.59
C VAL A 432 13.69 -19.47 16.39
N VAL A 433 14.56 -20.17 15.66
CA VAL A 433 15.25 -19.66 14.47
C VAL A 433 14.82 -20.47 13.26
N ILE A 434 14.10 -19.84 12.34
CA ILE A 434 13.72 -20.43 11.05
C ILE A 434 14.59 -19.81 9.97
N ARG A 435 15.43 -20.62 9.31
CA ARG A 435 16.37 -20.13 8.29
C ARG A 435 16.10 -20.74 6.92
N TYR A 436 16.76 -20.17 5.90
CA TYR A 436 16.57 -20.45 4.47
C TYR A 436 15.23 -19.99 3.87
N GLU A 437 14.55 -19.04 4.53
CA GLU A 437 13.31 -18.42 4.05
C GLU A 437 13.50 -17.01 3.46
N GLY A 438 14.76 -16.54 3.36
CA GLY A 438 15.09 -15.25 2.75
C GLY A 438 15.26 -15.32 1.23
N PRO A 439 15.24 -14.16 0.52
CA PRO A 439 15.60 -14.07 -0.90
C PRO A 439 17.02 -14.61 -1.20
N LYS A 440 17.26 -15.06 -2.44
CA LYS A 440 18.56 -15.58 -2.91
C LYS A 440 18.96 -14.99 -4.26
#